data_AF-A0A829MAN4-F1
#
_entry.id   AF-A0A829MAN4-F1
#
_cell.length_a   1.000
_cell.length_b   1.000
_cell.length_c   1.000
_cell.angle_alpha   90.00
_cell.angle_beta   90.00
_cell.angle_gamma   90.00
#
_symmetry.space_group_name_H-M   'P 1'
#
loop_
_entity.id
_entity.type
_entity.pdbx_description
1 polymer ?
#
loop_
_entity_poly.entity_id
_entity_poly.type
_entity_poly.pdbx_seq_one_letter_code
_entity_poly.pdbx_strand_id
1 'polypeptide(L)'
;MPEPSFKELIIETVKAARDEGHRGLVLLIDEVQDADRQGLRTLAVTWQDLQAEADALPAGVFAAGLPQTPEIISAAATFSERFAYRTLRRLGPDASRVALVKPAGQVGVDWAPDALEAVIAQTNGYPHTLQLYADAAWARAGYPDPGGQIGMPDVEHAARQVAEDMDALFRARWNNATPVQRRFMTAMARSLTDDRVSSRSDIAAVMGRDSRAISAARAGLIDKGLIAVAGHGLLEFSIPGFAEFVHAQEG
;
A
#
# COMPACT_ATOMS: atom_id res chain seq x y z
N MET A 1 1.78 -9.09 -41.00
CA MET A 1 1.77 -10.32 -40.18
C MET A 1 0.80 -10.07 -39.03
N PRO A 2 0.04 -11.07 -38.55
CA PRO A 2 -0.70 -10.89 -37.30
C PRO A 2 0.27 -10.50 -36.19
N GLU A 3 -0.16 -9.65 -35.26
CA GLU A 3 0.63 -9.31 -34.08
C GLU A 3 0.90 -10.60 -33.28
N PRO A 4 2.14 -10.82 -32.80
CA PRO A 4 2.44 -11.98 -31.97
C PRO A 4 1.60 -11.93 -30.71
N SER A 5 1.08 -13.09 -30.29
CA SER A 5 0.41 -13.21 -29.01
C SER A 5 1.36 -12.83 -27.87
N PHE A 6 0.81 -12.36 -26.75
CA PHE A 6 1.63 -12.01 -25.59
C PHE A 6 2.51 -13.19 -25.12
N LYS A 7 2.02 -14.42 -25.25
CA LYS A 7 2.78 -15.65 -25.00
C LYS A 7 4.00 -15.79 -25.91
N GLU A 8 3.83 -15.61 -27.21
CA GLU A 8 4.94 -15.67 -28.18
C GLU A 8 5.98 -14.59 -27.87
N LEU A 9 5.54 -13.37 -27.54
CA LEU A 9 6.44 -12.29 -27.14
C LEU A 9 7.29 -12.68 -25.92
N ILE A 10 6.70 -13.29 -24.88
CA ILE A 10 7.46 -13.75 -23.71
C ILE A 10 8.48 -14.82 -24.12
N ILE A 11 8.09 -15.80 -24.95
CA ILE A 11 8.98 -16.87 -25.40
C ILE A 11 10.16 -16.32 -26.21
N GLU A 12 9.89 -15.43 -27.17
CA GLU A 12 10.91 -14.79 -28.01
C GLU A 12 11.86 -13.92 -27.18
N THR A 13 11.33 -13.16 -26.23
CA THR A 13 12.13 -12.32 -25.32
C THR A 13 13.04 -13.19 -24.45
N VAL A 14 12.55 -14.30 -23.90
CA VAL A 14 13.39 -15.23 -23.10
C VAL A 14 14.50 -15.84 -23.97
N LYS A 15 14.20 -16.23 -25.22
CA LYS A 15 15.22 -16.76 -26.14
C LYS A 15 16.31 -15.72 -26.41
N ALA A 16 15.92 -14.51 -26.81
CA ALA A 16 16.85 -13.42 -27.07
C ALA A 16 17.71 -13.10 -25.83
N ALA A 17 17.09 -13.00 -24.65
CA ALA A 17 17.83 -12.76 -23.41
C ALA A 17 18.87 -13.85 -23.11
N ARG A 18 18.54 -15.12 -23.39
CA ARG A 18 19.48 -16.23 -23.22
C ARG A 18 20.61 -16.22 -24.25
N ASP A 19 20.32 -15.85 -25.49
CA ASP A 19 21.33 -15.71 -26.54
C ASP A 19 22.35 -14.60 -26.21
N GLU A 20 21.92 -13.57 -25.46
CA GLU A 20 22.78 -12.51 -24.91
C GLU A 20 23.47 -12.91 -23.58
N GLY A 21 23.27 -14.13 -23.10
CA GLY A 21 23.92 -14.65 -21.89
C GLY A 21 23.19 -14.34 -20.58
N HIS A 22 21.95 -13.83 -20.61
CA HIS A 22 21.13 -13.65 -19.42
C HIS A 22 20.47 -14.96 -18.96
N ARG A 23 20.08 -15.00 -17.67
CA ARG A 23 19.49 -16.20 -17.05
C ARG A 23 18.02 -16.43 -17.41
N GLY A 24 17.31 -15.41 -17.88
CA GLY A 24 15.87 -15.46 -18.11
C GLY A 24 15.22 -14.09 -18.11
N LEU A 25 13.89 -14.07 -18.00
CA LEU A 25 13.05 -12.87 -17.99
C LEU A 25 12.33 -12.70 -16.66
N VAL A 26 12.28 -11.48 -16.13
CA VAL A 26 11.39 -11.11 -15.02
C VAL A 26 10.55 -9.92 -15.44
N LEU A 27 9.23 -10.07 -15.41
CA LEU A 27 8.28 -8.99 -15.65
C LEU A 27 7.81 -8.44 -14.30
N LEU A 28 8.02 -7.15 -14.08
CA LEU A 28 7.58 -6.43 -12.88
C LEU A 28 6.43 -5.50 -13.26
N ILE A 29 5.27 -5.66 -12.64
CA ILE A 29 4.07 -4.88 -12.92
C ILE A 29 3.65 -4.19 -11.62
N ASP A 30 3.65 -2.87 -11.60
CA ASP A 30 3.08 -2.11 -10.50
C ASP A 30 1.62 -1.73 -10.80
N GLU A 31 0.83 -1.55 -9.75
CA GLU A 31 -0.61 -1.23 -9.82
C GLU A 31 -1.37 -2.10 -10.83
N VAL A 32 -1.15 -3.42 -10.79
CA VAL A 32 -1.70 -4.36 -11.78
C VAL A 32 -3.22 -4.29 -11.90
N GLN A 33 -3.92 -3.90 -10.83
CA GLN A 33 -5.38 -3.74 -10.84
C GLN A 33 -5.88 -2.61 -11.75
N ASP A 34 -5.02 -1.68 -12.16
CA ASP A 34 -5.38 -0.56 -13.03
C ASP A 34 -5.44 -1.00 -14.51
N ALA A 35 -4.93 -2.18 -14.83
CA ALA A 35 -5.09 -2.78 -16.15
C ALA A 35 -6.55 -3.10 -16.45
N ASP A 36 -6.92 -3.00 -17.73
CA ASP A 36 -8.27 -3.37 -18.15
C ASP A 36 -8.51 -4.88 -18.03
N ARG A 37 -9.79 -5.28 -18.06
CA ARG A 37 -10.18 -6.69 -17.92
C ARG A 37 -9.52 -7.59 -18.98
N GLN A 38 -9.30 -7.06 -20.19
CA GLN A 38 -8.65 -7.81 -21.26
C GLN A 38 -7.17 -8.03 -20.96
N GLY A 39 -6.43 -7.02 -20.53
CA GLY A 39 -5.02 -7.11 -20.15
C GLY A 39 -4.80 -8.07 -18.97
N LEU A 40 -5.62 -7.97 -17.93
CA LEU A 40 -5.59 -8.89 -16.79
C LEU A 40 -5.83 -10.35 -17.22
N ARG A 41 -6.82 -10.57 -18.10
CA ARG A 41 -7.10 -11.89 -18.63
C ARG A 41 -5.96 -12.42 -19.49
N THR A 42 -5.40 -11.58 -20.38
CA THR A 42 -4.26 -11.95 -21.23
C THR A 42 -3.05 -12.34 -20.39
N LEU A 43 -2.71 -11.55 -19.36
CA LEU A 43 -1.63 -11.86 -18.43
C LEU A 43 -1.87 -13.21 -17.75
N ALA A 44 -3.08 -13.41 -17.22
CA ALA A 44 -3.40 -14.60 -16.46
C ALA A 44 -3.39 -15.89 -17.30
N VAL A 45 -4.02 -15.85 -18.48
CA VAL A 45 -4.05 -16.98 -19.43
C VAL A 45 -2.66 -17.28 -19.96
N THR A 46 -1.88 -16.25 -20.32
CA THR A 46 -0.51 -16.46 -20.80
C THR A 46 0.34 -17.18 -19.78
N TRP A 47 0.26 -16.79 -18.50
CA TRP A 47 1.05 -17.43 -17.45
C TRP A 47 0.57 -18.85 -17.11
N GLN A 48 -0.74 -19.10 -17.21
CA GLN A 48 -1.30 -20.44 -17.11
C GLN A 48 -0.77 -21.34 -18.25
N ASP A 49 -0.83 -20.88 -19.49
CA ASP A 49 -0.40 -21.63 -20.66
C ASP A 49 1.10 -21.92 -20.61
N LEU A 50 1.92 -20.94 -20.23
CA LEU A 50 3.36 -21.12 -20.06
C LEU A 50 3.71 -22.14 -18.98
N GLN A 51 2.93 -22.22 -17.89
CA GLN A 51 3.12 -23.26 -16.87
C GLN A 51 2.69 -24.66 -17.33
N ALA A 52 1.68 -24.74 -18.22
CA ALA A 52 1.12 -26.01 -18.67
C ALA A 52 1.91 -26.64 -19.84
N GLU A 53 2.45 -25.83 -20.74
CA GLU A 53 2.95 -26.29 -22.05
C GLU A 53 4.47 -26.24 -22.23
N ALA A 54 5.23 -25.58 -21.35
CA ALA A 54 6.64 -25.30 -21.64
C ALA A 54 7.64 -26.26 -20.98
N ASP A 55 8.64 -26.67 -21.77
CA ASP A 55 10.01 -26.91 -21.27
C ASP A 55 10.39 -25.76 -20.33
N ALA A 56 11.11 -26.03 -19.24
CA ALA A 56 11.37 -25.07 -18.15
C ALA A 56 11.86 -23.68 -18.66
N LEU A 57 10.92 -22.79 -18.98
CA LEU A 57 11.20 -21.46 -19.51
C LEU A 57 11.54 -20.57 -18.31
N PRO A 58 12.75 -19.99 -18.24
CA PRO A 58 13.16 -19.19 -17.09
C PRO A 58 12.50 -17.80 -17.15
N ALA A 59 11.20 -17.73 -16.90
CA ALA A 59 10.40 -16.52 -16.88
C ALA A 59 9.65 -16.39 -15.55
N GLY A 60 9.63 -15.18 -14.98
CA GLY A 60 8.90 -14.83 -13.75
C GLY A 60 8.03 -13.59 -13.95
N VAL A 61 6.88 -13.53 -13.28
CA VAL A 61 6.08 -12.30 -13.15
C VAL A 61 5.89 -11.97 -11.68
N PHE A 62 6.13 -10.72 -11.31
CA PHE A 62 5.83 -10.17 -10.00
C PHE A 62 4.95 -8.94 -10.20
N ALA A 63 3.80 -8.95 -9.55
CA ALA A 63 2.82 -7.87 -9.64
C ALA A 63 2.55 -7.29 -8.25
N ALA A 64 2.44 -5.97 -8.17
CA ALA A 64 2.02 -5.23 -6.99
C ALA A 64 0.70 -4.51 -7.27
N GLY A 65 -0.01 -4.18 -6.20
CA GLY A 65 -1.30 -3.52 -6.30
C GLY A 65 -1.98 -3.37 -4.95
N LEU A 66 -3.13 -2.69 -4.96
CA LEU A 66 -3.94 -2.47 -3.76
C LEU A 66 -4.49 -3.78 -3.15
N PRO A 67 -4.93 -3.80 -1.88
CA PRO A 67 -5.38 -5.03 -1.21
C PRO A 67 -6.49 -5.82 -1.94
N GLN A 68 -7.35 -5.14 -2.72
CA GLN A 68 -8.42 -5.75 -3.52
C GLN A 68 -7.95 -6.38 -4.85
N THR A 69 -6.67 -6.22 -5.20
CA THR A 69 -6.09 -6.74 -6.46
C THR A 69 -6.41 -8.21 -6.72
N PRO A 70 -6.32 -9.14 -5.76
CA PRO A 70 -6.66 -10.55 -6.01
C PRO A 70 -8.10 -10.76 -6.49
N GLU A 71 -9.06 -9.98 -5.95
CA GLU A 71 -10.47 -10.05 -6.35
C GLU A 71 -10.66 -9.54 -7.78
N ILE A 72 -9.98 -8.45 -8.13
CA ILE A 72 -10.04 -7.84 -9.46
C ILE A 72 -9.47 -8.80 -10.53
N ILE A 73 -8.33 -9.43 -10.26
CA ILE A 73 -7.71 -10.40 -11.19
C ILE A 73 -8.58 -11.66 -11.32
N SER A 74 -9.11 -12.21 -10.21
CA SER A 74 -9.99 -13.40 -10.27
C SER A 74 -11.27 -13.15 -11.06
N ALA A 75 -11.86 -11.95 -10.93
CA ALA A 75 -13.02 -11.55 -11.72
C ALA A 75 -12.73 -11.44 -13.23
N ALA A 76 -11.47 -11.21 -13.63
CA ALA A 76 -11.05 -11.19 -15.04
C ALA A 76 -10.68 -12.60 -15.56
N ALA A 77 -10.04 -13.42 -14.72
CA ALA A 77 -9.62 -14.77 -15.04
C ALA A 77 -9.59 -15.68 -13.80
N THR A 78 -10.55 -16.59 -13.69
CA THR A 78 -10.74 -17.47 -12.52
C THR A 78 -9.52 -18.32 -12.16
N PHE A 79 -8.70 -18.74 -13.13
CA PHE A 79 -7.49 -19.52 -12.84
C PHE A 79 -6.46 -18.74 -12.00
N SER A 80 -6.51 -17.41 -12.00
CA SER A 80 -5.61 -16.56 -11.21
C SER A 80 -5.73 -16.78 -9.70
N GLU A 81 -6.76 -17.47 -9.21
CA GLU A 81 -6.85 -17.94 -7.81
C GLU A 81 -5.65 -18.81 -7.41
N ARG A 82 -4.96 -19.42 -8.38
CA ARG A 82 -3.76 -20.25 -8.16
C ARG A 82 -2.46 -19.44 -8.07
N PHE A 83 -2.51 -18.12 -8.23
CA PHE A 83 -1.33 -17.28 -8.11
C PHE A 83 -0.84 -17.18 -6.67
N ALA A 84 0.45 -16.90 -6.52
CA ALA A 84 1.08 -16.71 -5.22
C ALA A 84 0.81 -15.30 -4.68
N TYR A 85 -0.39 -15.05 -4.17
CA TYR A 85 -0.69 -13.78 -3.50
C TYR A 85 0.08 -13.65 -2.18
N ARG A 86 0.65 -12.47 -1.96
CA ARG A 86 1.35 -12.11 -0.72
C ARG A 86 0.86 -10.75 -0.26
N THR A 87 0.11 -10.72 0.84
CA THR A 87 -0.36 -9.48 1.44
C THR A 87 0.76 -8.86 2.27
N LEU A 88 1.19 -7.65 1.89
CA LEU A 88 2.07 -6.85 2.73
C LEU A 88 1.24 -6.19 3.83
N ARG A 89 1.64 -6.43 5.08
CA ARG A 89 1.04 -5.78 6.25
C ARG A 89 1.92 -4.64 6.71
N ARG A 90 1.39 -3.84 7.64
CA ARG A 90 2.17 -2.87 8.41
C ARG A 90 3.38 -3.54 9.06
N LEU A 91 4.45 -2.76 9.22
CA LEU A 91 5.65 -3.18 9.90
C LEU A 91 5.35 -3.44 11.38
N GLY A 92 5.72 -4.61 11.87
CA GLY A 92 5.79 -4.84 13.31
C GLY A 92 6.95 -4.05 13.95
N PRO A 93 6.98 -3.92 15.28
CA PRO A 93 8.02 -3.15 15.99
C PRO A 93 9.45 -3.54 15.59
N ASP A 94 9.74 -4.83 15.46
CA ASP A 94 11.08 -5.31 15.08
C ASP A 94 11.46 -4.92 13.65
N ALA A 95 10.50 -5.00 12.70
CA ALA A 95 10.75 -4.60 11.33
C ALA A 95 10.93 -3.08 11.21
N SER A 96 10.14 -2.29 11.95
CA SER A 96 10.32 -0.84 12.05
C SER A 96 11.69 -0.47 12.63
N ARG A 97 12.12 -1.19 13.69
CA ARG A 97 13.46 -1.02 14.27
C ARG A 97 14.56 -1.28 13.26
N VAL A 98 14.49 -2.40 12.55
CA VAL A 98 15.47 -2.75 11.50
C VAL A 98 15.50 -1.68 10.41
N ALA A 99 14.33 -1.16 10.00
CA ALA A 99 14.23 -0.13 8.97
C ALA A 99 14.88 1.21 9.37
N LEU A 100 14.99 1.52 10.67
CA LEU A 100 15.66 2.72 11.17
C LEU A 100 17.14 2.49 11.48
N VAL A 101 17.46 1.42 12.20
CA VAL A 101 18.82 1.17 12.73
C VAL A 101 19.77 0.68 11.64
N LYS A 102 19.31 -0.20 10.73
CA LYS A 102 20.18 -0.77 9.70
C LYS A 102 20.78 0.29 8.76
N PRO A 103 19.99 1.20 8.13
CA PRO A 103 20.58 2.23 7.28
C PRO A 103 21.48 3.18 8.08
N ALA A 104 21.15 3.48 9.33
CA ALA A 104 21.97 4.34 10.18
C ALA A 104 23.34 3.72 10.48
N GLY A 105 23.34 2.45 10.91
CA GLY A 105 24.57 1.73 11.22
C GLY A 105 25.46 1.50 10.00
N GLN A 106 24.91 1.43 8.78
CA GLN A 106 25.69 1.34 7.54
C GLN A 106 26.58 2.58 7.30
N VAL A 107 26.21 3.74 7.85
CA VAL A 107 26.99 4.97 7.81
C VAL A 107 27.62 5.31 9.17
N GLY A 108 27.59 4.37 10.11
CA GLY A 108 28.20 4.54 11.44
C GLY A 108 27.48 5.53 12.35
N VAL A 109 26.18 5.79 12.11
CA VAL A 109 25.35 6.67 12.96
C VAL A 109 24.39 5.80 13.77
N ASP A 110 24.18 6.18 15.03
CA ASP A 110 23.30 5.46 15.94
C ASP A 110 22.00 6.24 16.23
N TRP A 111 20.98 5.51 16.68
CA TRP A 111 19.80 6.10 17.30
C TRP A 111 19.90 5.98 18.82
N ALA A 112 19.54 7.04 19.54
CA ALA A 112 19.29 6.93 20.97
C ALA A 112 18.11 5.96 21.20
N PRO A 113 18.18 5.04 22.18
CA PRO A 113 17.15 4.00 22.35
C PRO A 113 15.75 4.56 22.58
N ASP A 114 15.63 5.63 23.36
CA ASP A 114 14.36 6.32 23.64
C ASP A 114 13.78 6.98 22.38
N ALA A 115 14.62 7.65 21.58
CA ALA A 115 14.25 8.25 20.31
C ALA A 115 13.71 7.20 19.32
N LEU A 116 14.40 6.06 19.24
CA LEU A 116 14.00 4.93 18.40
C LEU A 116 12.63 4.36 18.80
N GLU A 117 12.41 4.10 20.09
CA GLU A 117 11.10 3.64 20.58
C GLU A 117 10.00 4.67 20.29
N ALA A 118 10.29 5.96 20.50
CA ALA A 118 9.32 7.02 20.26
C ALA A 118 8.86 7.08 18.79
N VAL A 119 9.78 6.91 17.83
CA VAL A 119 9.41 6.86 16.40
C VAL A 119 8.59 5.61 16.09
N ILE A 120 9.01 4.44 16.59
CA ILE A 120 8.28 3.18 16.36
C ILE A 120 6.84 3.27 16.89
N ALA A 121 6.65 3.83 18.08
CA ALA A 121 5.33 4.00 18.68
C ALA A 121 4.43 4.97 17.88
N GLN A 122 4.98 6.09 17.42
CA GLN A 122 4.21 7.13 16.71
C GLN A 122 3.78 6.72 15.29
N THR A 123 4.53 5.83 14.64
CA THR A 123 4.31 5.48 13.23
C THR A 123 3.28 4.38 13.03
N ASN A 124 2.93 3.63 14.10
CA ASN A 124 1.98 2.51 14.09
C ASN A 124 2.21 1.53 12.92
N GLY A 125 3.50 1.28 12.63
CA GLY A 125 3.95 0.35 11.59
C GLY A 125 3.71 0.80 10.14
N TYR A 126 3.29 2.05 9.90
CA TYR A 126 3.06 2.53 8.54
C TYR A 126 4.37 3.00 7.88
N PRO A 127 4.86 2.32 6.82
CA PRO A 127 6.21 2.55 6.29
C PRO A 127 6.47 4.00 5.85
N HIS A 128 5.50 4.65 5.22
CA HIS A 128 5.67 6.02 4.75
C HIS A 128 5.84 7.00 5.91
N THR A 129 5.02 6.91 6.96
CA THR A 129 5.19 7.76 8.16
C THR A 129 6.52 7.44 8.86
N LEU A 130 6.94 6.18 8.93
CA LEU A 130 8.24 5.79 9.47
C LEU A 130 9.40 6.47 8.72
N GLN A 131 9.32 6.50 7.39
CA GLN A 131 10.31 7.17 6.54
C GLN A 131 10.34 8.68 6.76
N LEU A 132 9.17 9.34 6.85
CA LEU A 132 9.11 10.77 7.11
C LEU A 132 9.72 11.15 8.47
N TYR A 133 9.44 10.37 9.52
CA TYR A 133 10.06 10.57 10.83
C TYR A 133 11.58 10.40 10.76
N ALA A 134 12.05 9.34 10.09
CA ALA A 134 13.47 9.06 9.94
C ALA A 134 14.18 10.21 9.21
N ASP A 135 13.65 10.65 8.07
CA ASP A 135 14.21 11.71 7.24
C ASP A 135 14.26 13.05 7.99
N ALA A 136 13.15 13.47 8.60
CA ALA A 136 13.07 14.72 9.35
C ALA A 136 13.98 14.73 10.59
N ALA A 137 14.08 13.61 11.32
CA ALA A 137 14.97 13.49 12.46
C ALA A 137 16.45 13.55 12.02
N TRP A 138 16.78 12.87 10.91
CA TRP A 138 18.14 12.88 10.35
C TRP A 138 18.57 14.27 9.88
N ALA A 139 17.67 14.98 9.19
CA ALA A 139 17.89 16.35 8.75
C ALA A 139 18.06 17.28 9.95
N ARG A 140 17.24 17.13 11.00
CA ARG A 140 17.35 17.93 12.22
C ARG A 140 18.64 17.69 12.99
N ALA A 141 19.12 16.45 13.02
CA ALA A 141 20.42 16.08 13.59
C ALA A 141 21.61 16.63 12.78
N GLY A 142 21.36 17.26 11.62
CA GLY A 142 22.38 17.90 10.80
C GLY A 142 23.15 16.93 9.91
N TYR A 143 22.54 15.83 9.49
CA TYR A 143 23.20 14.76 8.73
C TYR A 143 24.49 14.28 9.41
N PRO A 144 24.38 13.67 10.60
CA PRO A 144 25.54 13.32 11.42
C PRO A 144 26.56 12.46 10.67
N ASP A 145 27.85 12.75 10.89
CA ASP A 145 28.98 11.93 10.47
C ASP A 145 29.06 10.62 11.31
N PRO A 146 29.87 9.63 10.87
CA PRO A 146 30.09 8.41 11.65
C PRO A 146 30.52 8.70 13.11
N GLY A 147 29.87 8.02 14.06
CA GLY A 147 29.96 8.25 15.50
C GLY A 147 28.92 9.23 16.04
N GLY A 148 28.13 9.88 15.17
CA GLY A 148 27.00 10.71 15.55
C GLY A 148 25.78 9.89 16.02
N GLN A 149 24.86 10.57 16.69
CA GLN A 149 23.66 9.95 17.25
C GLN A 149 22.43 10.83 17.04
N ILE A 150 21.32 10.21 16.62
CA ILE A 150 19.99 10.85 16.51
C ILE A 150 19.27 10.68 17.83
N GLY A 151 18.88 11.79 18.46
CA GLY A 151 18.32 11.83 19.81
C GLY A 151 16.85 12.19 19.87
N MET A 152 16.29 12.19 21.09
CA MET A 152 14.90 12.58 21.34
C MET A 152 14.55 13.99 20.82
N PRO A 153 15.42 15.03 20.96
CA PRO A 153 15.11 16.36 20.43
C PRO A 153 14.91 16.39 18.90
N ASP A 154 15.60 15.50 18.17
CA ASP A 154 15.46 15.38 16.71
C ASP A 154 14.11 14.75 16.35
N VAL A 155 13.69 13.74 17.12
CA VAL A 155 12.39 13.07 16.96
C VAL A 155 11.23 14.00 17.33
N GLU A 156 11.34 14.80 18.39
CA GLU A 156 10.31 15.77 18.77
C GLU A 156 10.14 16.85 17.69
N HIS A 157 11.23 17.26 17.04
CA HIS A 157 11.16 18.15 15.88
C HIS A 157 10.51 17.46 14.69
N ALA A 158 10.94 16.24 14.37
CA ALA A 158 10.37 15.44 13.30
C ALA A 158 8.86 15.26 13.49
N ALA A 159 8.38 14.99 14.70
CA ALA A 159 6.96 14.80 14.98
C ALA A 159 6.10 15.99 14.53
N ARG A 160 6.56 17.23 14.73
CA ARG A 160 5.84 18.43 14.29
C ARG A 160 5.80 18.54 12.77
N GLN A 161 6.94 18.35 12.11
CA GLN A 161 7.03 18.41 10.65
C GLN A 161 6.20 17.30 10.00
N VAL A 162 6.31 16.06 10.49
CA VAL A 162 5.55 14.93 9.97
C VAL A 162 4.05 15.14 10.17
N ALA A 163 3.61 15.77 11.27
CA ALA A 163 2.20 16.10 11.45
C ALA A 163 1.69 17.06 10.35
N GLU A 164 2.48 18.07 9.97
CA GLU A 164 2.18 19.00 8.88
C GLU A 164 2.15 18.28 7.52
N ASP A 165 3.14 17.43 7.24
CA ASP A 165 3.23 16.66 6.00
C ASP A 165 2.05 15.67 5.86
N MET A 166 1.67 15.02 6.96
CA MET A 166 0.52 14.11 7.00
C MET A 166 -0.80 14.88 6.86
N ASP A 167 -0.96 16.06 7.46
CA ASP A 167 -2.14 16.91 7.24
C ASP A 167 -2.28 17.31 5.77
N ALA A 168 -1.18 17.69 5.12
CA ALA A 168 -1.16 17.99 3.70
C ALA A 168 -1.57 16.78 2.84
N LEU A 169 -1.03 15.59 3.14
CA LEU A 169 -1.41 14.33 2.51
C LEU A 169 -2.91 14.05 2.68
N PHE A 170 -3.42 14.15 3.91
CA PHE A 170 -4.83 13.91 4.24
C PHE A 170 -5.74 14.89 3.51
N ARG A 171 -5.38 16.18 3.46
CA ARG A 171 -6.13 17.21 2.75
C ARG A 171 -6.18 16.94 1.26
N ALA A 172 -5.08 16.52 0.64
CA ALA A 172 -5.06 16.14 -0.77
C ALA A 172 -5.98 14.93 -1.05
N ARG A 173 -5.92 13.90 -0.20
CA ARG A 173 -6.74 12.69 -0.27
C ARG A 173 -8.23 13.00 -0.08
N TRP A 174 -8.57 13.82 0.91
CA TRP A 174 -9.91 14.33 1.15
C TRP A 174 -10.45 15.13 -0.05
N ASN A 175 -9.62 16.00 -0.62
CA ASN A 175 -10.00 16.83 -1.76
C ASN A 175 -10.30 15.99 -3.00
N ASN A 176 -9.59 14.88 -3.20
CA ASN A 176 -9.85 13.92 -4.28
C ASN A 176 -11.16 13.11 -4.09
N ALA A 177 -11.75 13.08 -2.89
CA ALA A 177 -13.03 12.41 -2.66
C ALA A 177 -14.22 13.27 -3.13
N THR A 178 -15.22 12.64 -3.75
CA THR A 178 -16.48 13.30 -4.13
C THR A 178 -17.29 13.68 -2.89
N PRO A 179 -18.29 14.58 -2.98
CA PRO A 179 -19.10 14.96 -1.81
C PRO A 179 -19.79 13.78 -1.12
N VAL A 180 -20.23 12.77 -1.87
CA VAL A 180 -20.83 11.56 -1.26
C VAL A 180 -19.78 10.67 -0.60
N GLN A 181 -18.58 10.59 -1.15
CA GLN A 181 -17.46 9.86 -0.57
C GLN A 181 -16.95 10.52 0.72
N ARG A 182 -16.88 11.85 0.76
CA ARG A 182 -16.56 12.61 1.98
C ARG A 182 -17.59 12.31 3.08
N ARG A 183 -18.89 12.40 2.78
CA ARG A 183 -19.95 12.01 3.74
C ARG A 183 -19.83 10.56 4.22
N PHE A 184 -19.42 9.65 3.34
CA PHE A 184 -19.17 8.26 3.72
C PHE A 184 -18.01 8.15 4.71
N MET A 185 -16.85 8.75 4.39
CA MET A 185 -15.68 8.73 5.29
C MET A 185 -15.99 9.39 6.62
N THR A 186 -16.72 10.50 6.62
CA THR A 186 -17.22 11.16 7.82
C THR A 186 -18.10 10.24 8.67
N ALA A 187 -19.09 9.58 8.06
CA ALA A 187 -19.94 8.64 8.76
C ALA A 187 -19.14 7.47 9.34
N MET A 188 -18.18 6.96 8.56
CA MET A 188 -17.26 5.90 8.97
C MET A 188 -16.38 6.32 10.15
N ALA A 189 -15.83 7.53 10.14
CA ALA A 189 -15.05 8.05 11.25
C ALA A 189 -15.87 8.09 12.56
N ARG A 190 -17.16 8.46 12.47
CA ARG A 190 -18.09 8.51 13.62
C ARG A 190 -18.51 7.14 14.14
N SER A 191 -18.47 6.11 13.31
CA SER A 191 -18.88 4.75 13.66
C SER A 191 -17.69 3.80 13.84
N LEU A 192 -16.48 4.31 14.04
CA LEU A 192 -15.31 3.49 14.37
C LEU A 192 -15.47 2.87 15.76
N THR A 193 -15.13 1.59 15.86
CA THR A 193 -14.95 0.89 17.13
C THR A 193 -13.56 1.17 17.71
N ASP A 194 -13.30 0.67 18.93
CA ASP A 194 -11.98 0.74 19.57
C ASP A 194 -10.88 0.06 18.73
N ASP A 195 -11.24 -0.98 17.97
CA ASP A 195 -10.37 -1.69 17.02
C ASP A 195 -10.15 -0.91 15.71
N ARG A 196 -10.64 0.33 15.62
CA ARG A 196 -10.49 1.24 14.47
C ARG A 196 -11.08 0.71 13.17
N VAL A 197 -12.10 -0.14 13.27
CA VAL A 197 -12.90 -0.64 12.15
C VAL A 197 -14.33 -0.12 12.26
N SER A 198 -15.06 -0.12 11.16
CA SER A 198 -16.50 0.15 11.16
C SER A 198 -17.26 -0.80 10.26
N SER A 199 -18.44 -1.24 10.68
CA SER A 199 -19.30 -2.06 9.85
C SER A 199 -20.01 -1.23 8.78
N ARG A 200 -20.23 -1.82 7.61
CA ARG A 200 -21.01 -1.16 6.55
C ARG A 200 -22.42 -0.76 7.00
N SER A 201 -23.05 -1.54 7.87
CA SER A 201 -24.38 -1.22 8.43
C SER A 201 -24.35 0.01 9.32
N ASP A 202 -23.33 0.17 10.16
CA ASP A 202 -23.24 1.33 11.06
C ASP A 202 -22.99 2.61 10.29
N ILE A 203 -22.11 2.55 9.27
CA ILE A 203 -21.88 3.67 8.35
C ILE A 203 -23.19 4.08 7.68
N ALA A 204 -23.96 3.12 7.17
CA ALA A 204 -25.24 3.38 6.52
C ALA A 204 -26.25 4.03 7.48
N ALA A 205 -26.30 3.55 8.73
CA ALA A 205 -27.15 4.09 9.77
C ALA A 205 -26.79 5.56 10.09
N VAL A 206 -25.50 5.87 10.27
CA VAL A 206 -25.03 7.26 10.49
C VAL A 206 -25.35 8.16 9.29
N MET A 207 -25.26 7.64 8.07
CA MET A 207 -25.65 8.37 6.86
C MET A 207 -27.17 8.51 6.67
N GLY A 208 -27.99 7.81 7.45
CA GLY A 208 -29.44 7.75 7.26
C GLY A 208 -29.85 7.14 5.92
N ARG A 209 -29.11 6.13 5.44
CA ARG A 209 -29.32 5.49 4.13
C ARG A 209 -29.39 3.97 4.24
N ASP A 210 -29.99 3.34 3.24
CA ASP A 210 -29.90 1.88 3.07
C ASP A 210 -28.45 1.46 2.76
N SER A 211 -28.02 0.33 3.33
CA SER A 211 -26.66 -0.18 3.14
C SER A 211 -26.32 -0.42 1.66
N ARG A 212 -27.28 -0.81 0.80
CA ARG A 212 -27.06 -0.96 -0.65
C ARG A 212 -26.84 0.40 -1.33
N ALA A 213 -27.46 1.47 -0.85
CA ALA A 213 -27.35 2.81 -1.43
C ALA A 213 -25.94 3.42 -1.27
N ILE A 214 -25.10 2.89 -0.40
CA ILE A 214 -23.71 3.36 -0.19
C ILE A 214 -22.65 2.50 -0.90
N SER A 215 -23.06 1.50 -1.71
CA SER A 215 -22.15 0.56 -2.38
C SER A 215 -21.17 1.25 -3.33
N ALA A 216 -21.66 2.16 -4.17
CA ALA A 216 -20.84 2.85 -5.17
C ALA A 216 -19.82 3.79 -4.51
N ALA A 217 -20.21 4.50 -3.45
CA ALA A 217 -19.29 5.35 -2.68
C ALA A 217 -18.20 4.52 -2.01
N ARG A 218 -18.57 3.38 -1.40
CA ARG A 218 -17.63 2.41 -0.81
C ARG A 218 -16.63 1.90 -1.85
N ALA A 219 -17.12 1.39 -2.98
CA ALA A 219 -16.26 0.85 -4.04
C ALA A 219 -15.25 1.90 -4.51
N GLY A 220 -15.71 3.09 -4.87
CA GLY A 220 -14.81 4.15 -5.31
C GLY A 220 -13.86 4.70 -4.25
N LEU A 221 -14.10 4.46 -2.95
CA LEU A 221 -13.14 4.79 -1.88
C LEU A 221 -12.06 3.70 -1.73
N ILE A 222 -12.44 2.44 -1.91
CA ILE A 222 -11.52 1.30 -1.96
C ILE A 222 -10.59 1.42 -3.17
N ASP A 223 -11.15 1.75 -4.34
CA ASP A 223 -10.39 1.97 -5.58
C ASP A 223 -9.38 3.11 -5.43
N LYS A 224 -9.74 4.17 -4.69
CA LYS A 224 -8.83 5.29 -4.37
C LYS A 224 -7.81 4.96 -3.27
N GLY A 225 -7.89 3.77 -2.67
CA GLY A 225 -7.06 3.35 -1.54
C GLY A 225 -7.30 4.16 -0.27
N LEU A 226 -8.44 4.84 -0.13
CA LEU A 226 -8.76 5.66 1.05
C LEU A 226 -9.29 4.82 2.22
N ILE A 227 -9.95 3.72 1.90
CA ILE A 227 -10.41 2.71 2.87
C ILE A 227 -10.07 1.31 2.35
N ALA A 228 -9.98 0.35 3.26
CA ALA A 228 -9.72 -1.05 2.96
C ALA A 228 -10.74 -1.97 3.66
N VAL A 229 -10.82 -3.21 3.20
CA VAL A 229 -11.64 -4.25 3.84
C VAL A 229 -10.83 -4.89 4.97
N ALA A 230 -11.31 -4.74 6.20
CA ALA A 230 -10.66 -5.27 7.40
C ALA A 230 -11.21 -6.65 7.84
N GLY A 231 -12.27 -7.13 7.18
CA GLY A 231 -12.95 -8.39 7.50
C GLY A 231 -14.34 -8.45 6.87
N HIS A 232 -15.12 -9.47 7.22
CA HIS A 232 -16.45 -9.65 6.64
C HIS A 232 -17.38 -8.49 7.01
N GLY A 233 -17.63 -7.59 6.04
CA GLY A 233 -18.47 -6.40 6.22
C GLY A 233 -17.83 -5.25 6.99
N LEU A 234 -16.56 -5.38 7.38
CA LEU A 234 -15.80 -4.38 8.14
C LEU A 234 -14.87 -3.58 7.22
N LEU A 235 -14.75 -2.29 7.52
CA LEU A 235 -13.93 -1.33 6.81
C LEU A 235 -12.98 -0.64 7.78
N GLU A 236 -11.78 -0.32 7.30
CA GLU A 236 -10.80 0.52 7.99
C GLU A 236 -10.28 1.62 7.07
N PHE A 237 -9.75 2.70 7.64
CA PHE A 237 -9.01 3.68 6.86
C PHE A 237 -7.64 3.11 6.51
N SER A 238 -7.23 3.26 5.25
CA SER A 238 -5.95 2.71 4.78
C SER A 238 -4.73 3.43 5.35
N ILE A 239 -4.91 4.69 5.76
CA ILE A 239 -3.83 5.53 6.28
C ILE A 239 -4.12 5.85 7.76
N PRO A 240 -3.18 5.60 8.69
CA PRO A 240 -3.32 5.97 10.10
C PRO A 240 -3.52 7.48 10.28
N GLY A 241 -4.29 7.87 11.28
CA GLY A 241 -4.55 9.30 11.58
C GLY A 241 -5.58 9.95 10.65
N PHE A 242 -5.96 9.29 9.55
CA PHE A 242 -6.87 9.91 8.58
C PHE A 242 -8.29 10.04 9.13
N ALA A 243 -8.72 9.13 10.03
CA ALA A 243 -10.02 9.24 10.70
C ALA A 243 -10.12 10.51 11.56
N GLU A 244 -9.07 10.81 12.31
CA GLU A 244 -8.95 12.01 13.14
C GLU A 244 -9.00 13.28 12.30
N PHE A 245 -8.28 13.29 11.17
CA PHE A 245 -8.35 14.39 10.21
C PHE A 245 -9.79 14.58 9.69
N VAL A 246 -10.47 13.50 9.31
CA VAL A 246 -11.85 13.54 8.80
C VAL A 246 -12.81 14.12 9.84
N HIS A 247 -12.67 13.74 11.12
CA HIS A 247 -13.44 14.33 12.22
C HIS A 247 -13.23 15.84 12.35
N ALA A 248 -11.98 16.30 12.21
CA ALA A 248 -11.64 17.72 12.31
C ALA A 248 -12.23 18.57 11.17
N GLN A 249 -12.53 17.98 10.00
CA GLN A 249 -13.15 18.70 8.88
C GLN A 249 -14.66 18.95 9.06
N GLU A 250 -15.28 18.40 10.12
CA GLU A 250 -16.69 18.65 10.42
C GLU A 250 -16.93 19.91 11.25
N GLY A 251 -15.88 20.47 11.84
CA GLY A 251 -15.90 21.76 12.54
C GLY A 251 -15.68 22.93 11.61
#